data_AF-A0A356ILV2-F1
#
_entry.id   AF-A0A356ILV2-F1
#
_cell.length_a   1.000
_cell.length_b   1.000
_cell.length_c   1.000
_cell.angle_alpha   90.00
_cell.angle_beta   90.00
_cell.angle_gamma   90.00
#
_symmetry.space_group_name_H-M   'P 1'
#
loop_
_entity.id
_entity.type
_entity.pdbx_description
1 polymer ?
#
loop_
_entity_poly.entity_id
_entity_poly.type
_entity_poly.pdbx_seq_one_letter_code
_entity_poly.pdbx_strand_id
1 'polypeptide(L)'
;YSQQVKNKHLTIKVVVDAAVPDYVIGDRTRLWQVLTNLISNAIKFTQRGGVVLRLDSVYADGQRIRFSVLDTGIGIAADQQEAVFDSFQQADGTTTREYGGTGLGLSISRKLVRLMDGELALTSTPGQGSEFCFSLPCETASPEQIAELEDHDGDPIKVDLSSYRVLVVEDNEVNQKVAGGILRKLGVQTVDVVDNGLEALNFLREQTVDIVFMDVQMPLMDGYDATRQLRKIDALAQLPVVAMTANAMDGDRDECMAAGMNDYVSKPIKLDQVRQALVRNLVPAVNVEVDSAANS
;
A
#
# COMPACT_ATOMS: atom_id res chain seq x y z
N TYR A 1 -4.67 10.81 2.40
CA TYR A 1 -6.15 10.84 2.56
C TYR A 1 -6.75 12.23 2.75
N SER A 2 -6.02 13.26 3.18
CA SER A 2 -6.58 14.57 3.55
C SER A 2 -7.13 15.44 2.41
N GLN A 3 -6.80 15.18 1.14
CA GLN A 3 -7.28 15.98 -0.01
C GLN A 3 -8.59 15.47 -0.62
N GLN A 4 -8.78 14.16 -0.80
CA GLN A 4 -10.04 13.60 -1.32
C GLN A 4 -11.21 13.76 -0.33
N VAL A 5 -10.93 13.71 0.98
CA VAL A 5 -11.92 13.91 2.06
C VAL A 5 -12.30 15.39 2.22
N LYS A 6 -11.48 16.34 1.75
CA LYS A 6 -11.84 17.76 1.77
C LYS A 6 -12.78 18.15 0.63
N ASN A 7 -12.80 17.38 -0.47
CA ASN A 7 -13.64 17.66 -1.63
C ASN A 7 -15.05 17.04 -1.54
N LYS A 8 -15.21 15.96 -0.76
CA LYS A 8 -16.51 15.36 -0.42
C LYS A 8 -16.75 15.61 1.06
N HIS A 9 -17.87 16.22 1.47
CA HIS A 9 -18.20 16.50 2.88
C HIS A 9 -18.51 15.21 3.67
N LEU A 10 -17.54 14.29 3.75
CA LEU A 10 -17.67 12.98 4.37
C LEU A 10 -17.14 13.03 5.80
N THR A 11 -17.87 12.39 6.70
CA THR A 11 -17.40 12.19 8.09
C THR A 11 -16.64 10.88 8.17
N ILE A 12 -15.39 10.91 8.65
CA ILE A 12 -14.62 9.70 8.93
C ILE A 12 -14.54 9.53 10.44
N LYS A 13 -14.92 8.35 10.95
CA LYS A 13 -14.83 8.01 12.37
C LYS A 13 -14.08 6.70 12.56
N VAL A 14 -13.35 6.64 13.66
CA VAL A 14 -12.80 5.39 14.19
C VAL A 14 -13.49 5.13 15.52
N VAL A 15 -13.99 3.92 15.70
CA VAL A 15 -14.64 3.46 16.93
C VAL A 15 -13.92 2.20 17.36
N VAL A 16 -13.39 2.20 18.58
CA VAL A 16 -12.70 1.05 19.16
C VAL A 16 -13.45 0.68 20.42
N ASP A 17 -13.90 -0.58 20.50
CA ASP A 17 -14.53 -1.10 21.71
C ASP A 17 -13.52 -1.19 22.85
N ALA A 18 -13.96 -0.92 24.08
CA ALA A 18 -13.09 -0.89 25.25
C ALA A 18 -12.46 -2.25 25.60
N ALA A 19 -13.01 -3.35 25.09
CA ALA A 19 -12.45 -4.70 25.25
C ALA A 19 -11.33 -5.02 24.25
N VAL A 20 -11.05 -4.13 23.29
CA VAL A 20 -9.91 -4.26 22.38
C VAL A 20 -8.63 -3.83 23.11
N PRO A 21 -7.58 -4.66 23.17
CA PRO A 21 -6.31 -4.27 23.77
C PRO A 21 -5.64 -3.11 23.02
N ASP A 22 -4.94 -2.25 23.74
CA ASP A 22 -4.19 -1.13 23.17
C ASP A 22 -3.04 -1.60 22.25
N TYR A 23 -2.44 -2.75 22.58
CA TYR A 23 -1.36 -3.36 21.81
C TYR A 23 -1.60 -4.84 21.57
N VAL A 24 -1.47 -5.24 20.30
CA VAL A 24 -1.60 -6.63 19.87
C VAL A 24 -0.47 -7.03 18.94
N ILE A 25 -0.14 -8.32 18.96
CA ILE A 25 0.85 -8.93 18.09
C ILE A 25 0.16 -9.39 16.81
N GLY A 26 0.70 -9.00 15.65
CA GLY A 26 0.19 -9.41 14.35
C GLY A 26 0.97 -8.82 13.18
N ASP A 27 0.57 -9.18 11.97
CA ASP A 27 1.16 -8.64 10.74
C ASP A 27 0.56 -7.26 10.43
N ARG A 28 1.18 -6.21 10.99
CA ARG A 28 0.77 -4.81 10.82
C ARG A 28 0.65 -4.44 9.34
N THR A 29 1.55 -4.91 8.49
CA THR A 29 1.63 -4.46 7.11
C THR A 29 0.46 -5.01 6.29
N ARG A 30 0.21 -6.32 6.38
CA ARG A 30 -0.93 -6.94 5.69
C ARG A 30 -2.25 -6.37 6.19
N LEU A 31 -2.38 -6.20 7.51
CA LEU A 31 -3.56 -5.56 8.11
C LEU A 31 -3.76 -4.13 7.57
N TRP A 32 -2.70 -3.32 7.56
CA TRP A 32 -2.76 -1.94 7.06
C TRP A 32 -3.13 -1.88 5.57
N GLN A 33 -2.64 -2.81 4.75
CA GLN A 33 -2.98 -2.91 3.33
C GLN A 33 -4.47 -3.22 3.13
N VAL A 34 -5.00 -4.18 3.88
CA VAL A 34 -6.43 -4.53 3.86
C VAL A 34 -7.27 -3.30 4.26
N LEU A 35 -6.96 -2.69 5.41
CA LEU A 35 -7.71 -1.54 5.92
C LEU A 35 -7.65 -0.33 4.99
N THR A 36 -6.46 0.00 4.47
CA THR A 36 -6.26 1.09 3.50
C THR A 36 -7.13 0.91 2.27
N ASN A 37 -7.15 -0.30 1.71
CA ASN A 37 -7.94 -0.61 0.53
C ASN A 37 -9.45 -0.50 0.80
N LEU A 38 -9.92 -1.11 1.88
CA LEU A 38 -11.34 -1.04 2.26
C LEU A 38 -11.80 0.40 2.53
N ILE A 39 -11.01 1.18 3.28
CA ILE A 39 -11.31 2.60 3.56
C ILE A 39 -11.28 3.43 2.28
N SER A 40 -10.32 3.18 1.38
CA SER A 40 -10.25 3.89 0.10
C SER A 40 -11.47 3.59 -0.77
N ASN A 41 -11.92 2.34 -0.83
CA ASN A 41 -13.15 1.96 -1.54
C ASN A 41 -14.38 2.64 -0.91
N ALA A 42 -14.49 2.61 0.42
CA ALA A 42 -15.58 3.28 1.13
C ALA A 42 -15.65 4.79 0.80
N ILE A 43 -14.52 5.50 0.81
CA ILE A 43 -14.46 6.94 0.44
C ILE A 43 -14.79 7.16 -1.04
N LYS A 44 -14.33 6.26 -1.91
CA LYS A 44 -14.55 6.31 -3.35
C LYS A 44 -16.03 6.21 -3.68
N PHE A 45 -16.73 5.24 -3.10
CA PHE A 45 -18.14 4.92 -3.39
C PHE A 45 -19.16 5.66 -2.51
N THR A 46 -18.70 6.44 -1.53
CA THR A 46 -19.55 7.34 -0.74
C THR A 46 -19.50 8.76 -1.29
N GLN A 47 -20.68 9.32 -1.61
CA GLN A 47 -20.79 10.72 -2.05
C GLN A 47 -21.18 11.68 -0.91
N ARG A 48 -22.04 11.22 0.01
CA ARG A 48 -22.52 11.96 1.18
C ARG A 48 -22.65 11.01 2.38
N GLY A 49 -22.52 11.54 3.59
CA GLY A 49 -22.57 10.78 4.83
C GLY A 49 -21.17 10.51 5.38
N GLY A 50 -20.80 9.24 5.58
CA GLY A 50 -19.52 8.94 6.23
C GLY A 50 -19.01 7.52 6.08
N VAL A 51 -17.79 7.34 6.57
CA VAL A 51 -17.07 6.07 6.66
C VAL A 51 -16.70 5.85 8.13
N VAL A 52 -16.96 4.66 8.65
CA VAL A 52 -16.63 4.27 10.02
C VAL A 52 -15.75 3.04 10.00
N LEU A 53 -14.56 3.15 10.60
CA LEU A 53 -13.76 1.99 10.98
C LEU A 53 -14.15 1.60 12.41
N ARG A 54 -14.65 0.38 12.61
CA ARG A 54 -15.00 -0.17 13.92
C ARG A 54 -14.08 -1.35 14.26
N LEU A 55 -13.59 -1.39 15.48
CA LEU A 55 -12.86 -2.51 16.06
C LEU A 55 -13.63 -3.06 17.26
N ASP A 56 -13.93 -4.36 17.24
CA ASP A 56 -14.62 -5.06 18.31
C ASP A 56 -13.80 -6.30 18.74
N SER A 57 -13.72 -6.57 20.04
CA SER A 57 -13.14 -7.82 20.55
C SER A 57 -14.18 -8.96 20.47
N VAL A 58 -13.78 -10.11 19.93
CA VAL A 58 -14.62 -11.30 19.76
C VAL A 58 -13.94 -12.49 20.41
N TYR A 59 -14.61 -13.12 21.38
CA TYR A 59 -14.08 -14.23 22.18
C TYR A 59 -14.55 -15.62 21.71
N ALA A 60 -14.80 -15.80 20.42
CA ALA A 60 -15.11 -17.11 19.85
C ALA A 60 -13.80 -17.81 19.49
N ASP A 61 -13.49 -18.91 20.19
CA ASP A 61 -12.29 -19.75 20.00
C ASP A 61 -10.94 -19.03 20.14
N GLY A 62 -10.82 -18.17 21.16
CA GLY A 62 -9.63 -17.37 21.44
C GLY A 62 -9.90 -15.86 21.33
N GLN A 63 -8.89 -15.04 21.61
CA GLN A 63 -9.01 -13.59 21.44
C GLN A 63 -8.87 -13.25 19.95
N ARG A 64 -9.95 -12.75 19.35
CA ARG A 64 -9.98 -12.25 17.98
C ARG A 64 -10.40 -10.79 17.98
N ILE A 65 -9.84 -10.00 17.07
CA ILE A 65 -10.30 -8.63 16.84
C ILE A 65 -11.05 -8.61 15.51
N ARG A 66 -12.28 -8.13 15.55
CA ARG A 66 -13.10 -7.84 14.37
C ARG A 66 -12.84 -6.41 13.91
N PHE A 67 -12.55 -6.26 12.63
CA PHE A 67 -12.43 -5.00 11.94
C PHE A 67 -13.61 -4.87 10.98
N SER A 68 -14.36 -3.78 11.09
CA SER A 68 -15.47 -3.44 10.19
C SER A 68 -15.24 -2.08 9.56
N VAL A 69 -15.29 -1.99 8.24
CA VAL A 69 -15.32 -0.72 7.49
C VAL A 69 -16.72 -0.54 6.95
N LEU A 70 -17.44 0.41 7.53
CA LEU A 70 -18.81 0.77 7.17
C LEU A 70 -18.82 2.04 6.34
N ASP A 71 -19.64 2.08 5.31
CA ASP A 71 -19.88 3.25 4.47
C ASP A 71 -21.36 3.48 4.26
N THR A 72 -21.75 4.74 4.02
CA THR A 72 -23.13 5.13 3.68
C THR A 72 -23.30 5.39 2.17
N GLY A 73 -22.52 4.69 1.35
CA GLY A 73 -22.43 4.88 -0.09
C GLY A 73 -23.56 4.21 -0.87
N ILE A 74 -23.28 3.94 -2.14
CA ILE A 74 -24.27 3.40 -3.09
C ILE A 74 -24.77 1.98 -2.75
N GLY A 75 -24.03 1.24 -1.92
CA GLY A 75 -24.29 -0.18 -1.67
C GLY A 75 -24.09 -1.07 -2.89
N ILE A 76 -24.24 -2.38 -2.70
CA ILE A 76 -23.98 -3.42 -3.69
C ILE A 76 -25.18 -4.37 -3.75
N ALA A 77 -25.70 -4.61 -4.95
CA ALA A 77 -26.83 -5.52 -5.17
C ALA A 77 -26.44 -6.97 -4.85
N ALA A 78 -27.38 -7.75 -4.30
CA ALA A 78 -27.11 -9.07 -3.71
C ALA A 78 -26.47 -10.06 -4.71
N ASP A 79 -26.86 -9.98 -5.98
CA ASP A 79 -26.31 -10.78 -7.08
C ASP A 79 -24.88 -10.41 -7.48
N GLN A 80 -24.40 -9.22 -7.08
CA GLN A 80 -23.06 -8.72 -7.35
C GLN A 80 -22.10 -8.87 -6.15
N GLN A 81 -22.60 -9.22 -4.95
CA GLN A 81 -21.80 -9.20 -3.72
C GLN A 81 -20.67 -10.25 -3.69
N GLU A 82 -20.83 -11.38 -4.36
CA GLU A 82 -19.76 -12.37 -4.46
C GLU A 82 -18.74 -11.98 -5.54
N ALA A 83 -19.24 -11.51 -6.68
CA ALA A 83 -18.45 -11.08 -7.84
C ALA A 83 -17.47 -9.94 -7.55
N VAL A 84 -17.78 -9.02 -6.62
CA VAL A 84 -16.85 -7.93 -6.26
C VAL A 84 -15.53 -8.41 -5.62
N PHE A 85 -15.46 -9.68 -5.20
CA PHE A 85 -14.23 -10.29 -4.71
C PHE A 85 -13.43 -11.03 -5.78
N ASP A 86 -14.02 -11.24 -6.96
CA ASP A 86 -13.34 -11.89 -8.07
C ASP A 86 -12.40 -10.91 -8.76
N SER A 87 -11.21 -11.40 -9.11
CA SER A 87 -10.22 -10.59 -9.80
C SER A 87 -10.78 -10.09 -11.14
N PHE A 88 -10.64 -8.79 -11.40
CA PHE A 88 -11.04 -8.12 -12.65
C PHE A 88 -12.55 -7.97 -12.91
N GLN A 89 -13.43 -8.45 -12.02
CA GLN A 89 -14.86 -8.17 -12.14
C GLN A 89 -15.22 -6.83 -11.48
N GLN A 90 -15.71 -5.90 -12.30
CA GLN A 90 -16.34 -4.66 -11.86
C GLN A 90 -17.85 -4.86 -11.97
N ALA A 91 -18.58 -4.64 -10.87
CA ALA A 91 -20.04 -4.68 -10.85
C ALA A 91 -20.60 -3.50 -11.68
N ASP A 92 -20.91 -3.80 -12.95
CA ASP A 92 -21.52 -2.98 -14.01
C ASP A 92 -20.69 -1.92 -14.76
N GLY A 93 -20.68 -2.10 -16.09
CA GLY A 93 -19.95 -1.32 -17.11
C GLY A 93 -20.52 0.07 -17.44
N THR A 94 -21.41 0.65 -16.64
CA THR A 94 -22.04 1.96 -16.88
C THR A 94 -21.44 3.11 -16.06
N THR A 95 -20.47 2.86 -15.19
CA THR A 95 -19.76 3.89 -14.39
C THR A 95 -18.31 4.14 -14.86
N THR A 96 -18.02 3.76 -16.11
CA THR A 96 -16.69 3.48 -16.66
C THR A 96 -15.77 4.68 -16.96
N ARG A 97 -15.99 5.90 -16.42
CA ARG A 97 -15.07 7.03 -16.69
C ARG A 97 -14.65 7.92 -15.53
N GLU A 98 -15.22 7.81 -14.34
CA GLU A 98 -14.80 8.68 -13.22
C GLU A 98 -13.97 8.00 -12.11
N TYR A 99 -13.96 6.67 -12.02
CA TYR A 99 -13.48 5.98 -10.81
C TYR A 99 -12.64 4.73 -11.11
N GLY A 100 -11.66 4.84 -12.02
CA GLY A 100 -10.77 3.75 -12.43
C GLY A 100 -10.06 3.06 -11.25
N GLY A 101 -10.27 1.75 -11.11
CA GLY A 101 -9.52 0.88 -10.21
C GLY A 101 -9.31 -0.48 -10.88
N THR A 102 -8.21 -1.15 -10.60
CA THR A 102 -7.77 -2.39 -11.28
C THR A 102 -8.66 -3.61 -11.06
N GLY A 103 -9.68 -3.53 -10.19
CA GLY A 103 -10.52 -4.67 -9.82
C GLY A 103 -9.79 -5.75 -8.99
N LEU A 104 -8.53 -5.52 -8.63
CA LEU A 104 -7.71 -6.49 -7.89
C LEU A 104 -7.75 -6.30 -6.38
N GLY A 105 -8.09 -5.09 -5.92
CA GLY A 105 -8.01 -4.71 -4.51
C GLY A 105 -8.71 -5.70 -3.57
N LEU A 106 -10.01 -5.96 -3.76
CA LEU A 106 -10.77 -6.81 -2.84
C LEU A 106 -10.32 -8.28 -2.88
N SER A 107 -9.91 -8.79 -4.05
CA SER A 107 -9.37 -10.14 -4.19
C SER A 107 -8.06 -10.32 -3.40
N ILE A 108 -7.18 -9.31 -3.41
CA ILE A 108 -5.95 -9.28 -2.61
C ILE A 108 -6.30 -9.18 -1.13
N SER A 109 -7.22 -8.29 -0.74
CA SER A 109 -7.65 -8.16 0.66
C SER A 109 -8.17 -9.49 1.22
N ARG A 110 -9.00 -10.21 0.44
CA ARG A 110 -9.52 -11.54 0.83
C ARG A 110 -8.40 -12.56 1.02
N LYS A 111 -7.41 -12.59 0.11
CA LYS A 111 -6.25 -13.50 0.23
C LYS A 111 -5.41 -13.17 1.47
N LEU A 112 -5.13 -11.89 1.73
CA LEU A 112 -4.34 -11.46 2.89
C LEU A 112 -5.05 -11.79 4.21
N VAL A 113 -6.36 -11.54 4.29
CA VAL A 113 -7.15 -11.87 5.48
C VAL A 113 -7.12 -13.39 5.74
N ARG A 114 -7.26 -14.22 4.69
CA ARG A 114 -7.13 -15.69 4.82
C ARG A 114 -5.74 -16.13 5.30
N LEU A 115 -4.67 -15.50 4.80
CA LEU A 115 -3.29 -15.77 5.26
C LEU A 115 -3.04 -15.35 6.71
N MET A 116 -3.91 -14.50 7.28
CA MET A 116 -3.90 -14.11 8.69
C MET A 116 -4.98 -14.87 9.48
N ASP A 117 -5.39 -16.05 9.01
CA ASP A 117 -6.40 -16.92 9.63
C ASP A 117 -7.75 -16.23 9.89
N GLY A 118 -8.14 -15.31 9.02
CA GLY A 118 -9.41 -14.62 9.03
C GLY A 118 -10.28 -14.91 7.80
N GLU A 119 -11.48 -14.35 7.81
CA GLU A 119 -12.39 -14.35 6.68
C GLU A 119 -12.92 -12.94 6.43
N LEU A 120 -12.88 -12.50 5.17
CA LEU A 120 -13.40 -11.20 4.74
C LEU A 120 -14.81 -11.36 4.17
N ALA A 121 -15.79 -10.83 4.89
CA ALA A 121 -17.20 -10.83 4.55
C ALA A 121 -17.68 -9.44 4.12
N LEU A 122 -18.81 -9.42 3.42
CA LEU A 122 -19.51 -8.22 2.96
C LEU A 122 -20.99 -8.34 3.36
N THR A 123 -21.52 -7.27 3.94
CA THR A 123 -22.97 -7.05 4.06
C THR A 123 -23.28 -5.71 3.40
N SER A 124 -24.17 -5.69 2.41
CA SER A 124 -24.48 -4.45 1.69
C SER A 124 -25.93 -4.40 1.25
N THR A 125 -26.47 -3.19 1.15
CA THR A 125 -27.82 -2.94 0.64
C THR A 125 -27.80 -1.73 -0.29
N PRO A 126 -28.31 -1.85 -1.54
CA PRO A 126 -28.35 -0.73 -2.47
C PRO A 126 -28.99 0.53 -1.86
N GLY A 127 -28.29 1.65 -1.98
CA GLY A 127 -28.69 2.96 -1.44
C GLY A 127 -28.50 3.15 0.07
N GLN A 128 -28.09 2.13 0.82
CA GLN A 128 -27.83 2.23 2.27
C GLN A 128 -26.34 2.10 2.63
N GLY A 129 -25.51 1.65 1.69
CA GLY A 129 -24.07 1.50 1.87
C GLY A 129 -23.63 0.06 2.11
N SER A 130 -22.39 -0.12 2.54
CA SER A 130 -21.77 -1.43 2.71
C SER A 130 -20.99 -1.53 4.02
N GLU A 131 -20.88 -2.75 4.53
CA GLU A 131 -19.98 -3.15 5.59
C GLU A 131 -19.07 -4.26 5.08
N PHE A 132 -17.77 -3.99 5.02
CA PHE A 132 -16.74 -5.01 4.83
C PHE A 132 -16.16 -5.35 6.20
N CYS A 133 -16.24 -6.61 6.61
CA CYS A 133 -15.78 -7.02 7.93
C CYS A 133 -14.90 -8.28 7.87
N PHE A 134 -13.92 -8.35 8.76
CA PHE A 134 -13.10 -9.53 8.97
C PHE A 134 -12.66 -9.62 10.42
N SER A 135 -12.28 -10.82 10.86
CA SER A 135 -11.76 -11.05 12.21
C SER A 135 -10.43 -11.77 12.15
N LEU A 136 -9.43 -11.28 12.88
CA LEU A 136 -8.11 -11.88 12.97
C LEU A 136 -7.86 -12.40 14.39
N PRO A 137 -7.17 -13.54 14.57
CA PRO A 137 -6.61 -13.90 15.85
C PRO A 137 -5.56 -12.86 16.24
N CYS A 138 -5.60 -12.39 17.48
CA CYS A 138 -4.66 -11.39 17.98
C CYS A 138 -4.24 -11.77 19.40
N GLU A 139 -2.93 -11.83 19.62
CA GLU A 139 -2.37 -11.97 20.96
C GLU A 139 -2.15 -10.58 21.55
N THR A 140 -2.48 -10.41 22.83
CA THR A 140 -2.17 -9.17 23.55
C THR A 140 -0.67 -9.10 23.80
N ALA A 141 -0.03 -7.97 23.47
CA ALA A 141 1.40 -7.79 23.69
C ALA A 141 1.72 -7.76 25.19
N SER A 142 2.85 -8.35 25.60
CA SER A 142 3.31 -8.30 26.99
C SER A 142 3.84 -6.90 27.35
N PRO A 143 3.86 -6.52 28.63
CA PRO A 143 4.42 -5.24 29.07
C PRO A 143 5.87 -5.02 28.63
N GLU A 144 6.69 -6.07 28.55
CA GLU A 144 8.08 -6.00 28.09
C GLU A 144 8.16 -5.67 26.59
N GLN A 145 7.30 -6.31 25.78
CA GLN A 145 7.21 -6.04 24.34
C GLN A 145 6.70 -4.62 24.05
N ILE A 146 5.78 -4.12 24.89
CA ILE A 146 5.30 -2.74 24.82
C ILE A 146 6.41 -1.77 25.20
N ALA A 147 7.15 -2.04 26.29
CA ALA A 147 8.27 -1.20 26.72
C ALA A 147 9.36 -1.09 25.64
N GLU A 148 9.68 -2.17 24.93
CA GLU A 148 10.61 -2.14 23.78
C GLU A 148 10.11 -1.25 22.61
N LEU A 149 8.80 -1.08 22.46
CA LEU A 149 8.18 -0.19 21.47
C LEU A 149 8.11 1.27 21.97
N GLU A 150 7.91 1.48 23.27
CA GLU A 150 7.73 2.79 23.90
C GLU A 150 9.05 3.52 24.22
N ASP A 151 10.17 2.80 24.39
CA ASP A 151 11.51 3.39 24.68
C ASP A 151 12.12 4.13 23.47
N HIS A 152 11.36 4.24 22.39
CA HIS A 152 11.74 4.94 21.18
C HIS A 152 10.66 5.91 20.68
N ASP A 153 10.62 7.09 21.31
CA ASP A 153 10.09 8.36 20.79
C ASP A 153 8.78 8.24 19.97
N GLY A 154 7.73 7.68 20.57
CA GLY A 154 6.32 8.07 20.35
C GLY A 154 5.69 7.93 18.95
N ASP A 155 6.34 7.35 17.94
CA ASP A 155 5.73 7.13 16.61
C ASP A 155 5.33 5.64 16.45
N PRO A 156 4.03 5.29 16.46
CA PRO A 156 3.53 3.90 16.51
C PRO A 156 3.78 3.07 15.23
N ILE A 157 4.59 3.56 14.29
CA ILE A 157 4.92 2.90 13.02
C ILE A 157 6.44 2.90 12.80
N LYS A 158 7.18 2.03 13.50
CA LYS A 158 8.53 1.67 13.08
C LYS A 158 8.46 0.57 12.03
N VAL A 159 8.80 0.86 10.78
CA VAL A 159 9.33 -0.16 9.86
C VAL A 159 10.84 -0.11 10.07
N ASP A 160 11.45 -1.23 10.41
CA ASP A 160 12.92 -1.28 10.41
C ASP A 160 13.38 -1.20 8.95
N LEU A 161 13.91 -0.03 8.60
CA LEU A 161 14.41 0.26 7.27
C LEU A 161 15.91 0.01 7.14
N SER A 162 16.57 -0.43 8.22
CA SER A 162 18.04 -0.52 8.29
C SER A 162 18.63 -1.62 7.43
N SER A 163 17.89 -2.71 7.21
CA SER A 163 18.29 -3.84 6.38
C SER A 163 18.11 -3.63 4.88
N TYR A 164 17.36 -2.61 4.48
CA TYR A 164 17.07 -2.35 3.07
C TYR A 164 18.17 -1.51 2.41
N ARG A 165 18.47 -1.85 1.16
CA ARG A 165 19.38 -1.15 0.26
C ARG A 165 18.58 -0.41 -0.79
N VAL A 166 18.78 0.90 -0.89
CA VAL A 166 18.03 1.78 -1.78
C VAL A 166 18.96 2.38 -2.83
N LEU A 167 18.55 2.34 -4.09
CA LEU A 167 19.20 3.08 -5.18
C LEU A 167 18.46 4.38 -5.47
N VAL A 168 19.18 5.50 -5.50
CA VAL A 168 18.68 6.80 -5.98
C VAL A 168 19.29 7.08 -7.36
N VAL A 169 18.45 7.39 -8.34
CA VAL A 169 18.86 7.73 -9.70
C VAL A 169 18.41 9.16 -9.99
N GLU A 170 19.34 10.09 -10.07
CA GLU A 170 19.08 11.53 -10.18
C GLU A 170 20.33 12.22 -10.74
N ASP A 171 20.19 13.12 -11.72
CA ASP A 171 21.33 13.74 -12.41
C ASP A 171 21.90 14.98 -11.69
N ASN A 172 21.17 15.51 -10.71
CA ASN A 172 21.56 16.68 -9.95
C ASN A 172 22.13 16.31 -8.56
N GLU A 173 23.42 16.57 -8.33
CA GLU A 173 24.10 16.29 -7.06
C GLU A 173 23.41 16.87 -5.80
N VAL A 174 22.73 18.01 -5.92
CA VAL A 174 22.00 18.62 -4.80
C VAL A 174 20.76 17.79 -4.48
N ASN A 175 20.01 17.37 -5.50
CA ASN A 175 18.84 16.52 -5.33
C ASN A 175 19.21 15.13 -4.82
N GLN A 176 20.32 14.56 -5.30
CA GLN A 176 20.89 13.31 -4.77
C GLN A 176 21.14 13.39 -3.26
N LYS A 177 21.80 14.47 -2.79
CA LYS A 177 22.06 14.71 -1.36
C LYS A 177 20.77 14.86 -0.56
N VAL A 178 19.77 15.54 -1.11
CA VAL A 178 18.45 15.70 -0.46
C VAL A 178 17.75 14.35 -0.34
N ALA A 179 17.62 13.59 -1.42
CA ALA A 179 16.97 12.29 -1.43
C ALA A 179 17.67 11.30 -0.49
N GLY A 180 19.01 11.19 -0.59
CA GLY A 180 19.81 10.34 0.29
C GLY A 180 19.75 10.76 1.76
N GLY A 181 19.73 12.06 2.05
CA GLY A 181 19.56 12.58 3.41
C GLY A 181 18.21 12.23 4.03
N ILE A 182 17.13 12.30 3.25
CA ILE A 182 15.78 11.88 3.69
C ILE A 182 15.76 10.38 3.99
N LEU A 183 16.29 9.54 3.09
CA LEU A 183 16.34 8.09 3.28
C LEU A 183 17.12 7.69 4.53
N ARG A 184 18.30 8.29 4.75
CA ARG A 184 19.10 8.07 5.97
C ARG A 184 18.38 8.52 7.23
N LYS A 185 17.67 9.65 7.20
CA LYS A 185 16.86 10.13 8.33
C LYS A 185 15.70 9.19 8.65
N LEU A 186 15.20 8.45 7.66
CA LEU A 186 14.19 7.41 7.83
C LEU A 186 14.76 6.07 8.32
N GLY A 187 16.08 5.95 8.49
CA GLY A 187 16.74 4.76 9.04
C GLY A 187 17.34 3.81 8.00
N VAL A 188 17.31 4.15 6.70
CA VAL A 188 18.00 3.37 5.66
C VAL A 188 19.51 3.51 5.81
N GLN A 189 20.22 2.41 6.01
CA GLN A 189 21.68 2.43 6.19
C GLN A 189 22.44 2.45 4.87
N THR A 190 21.95 1.72 3.86
CA THR A 190 22.63 1.59 2.56
C THR A 190 21.85 2.33 1.48
N VAL A 191 22.41 3.46 1.05
CA VAL A 191 21.87 4.27 -0.06
C VAL A 191 22.97 4.45 -1.10
N ASP A 192 22.76 3.87 -2.28
CA ASP A 192 23.60 4.05 -3.46
C ASP A 192 23.00 5.12 -4.36
N VAL A 193 23.84 5.81 -5.14
CA VAL A 193 23.43 6.92 -6.01
C VAL A 193 24.13 6.79 -7.35
N VAL A 194 23.39 7.02 -8.44
CA VAL A 194 23.89 7.07 -9.82
C VAL A 194 23.21 8.21 -10.59
N ASP A 195 23.83 8.66 -11.68
CA ASP A 195 23.48 9.96 -12.28
C ASP A 195 22.41 9.89 -13.38
N ASN A 196 22.11 8.71 -13.92
CA ASN A 196 21.15 8.56 -15.02
C ASN A 196 20.63 7.12 -15.18
N GLY A 197 19.63 6.95 -16.06
CA GLY A 197 19.01 5.66 -16.32
C GLY A 197 19.96 4.58 -16.86
N LEU A 198 20.99 4.95 -17.63
CA LEU A 198 21.96 4.00 -18.18
C LEU A 198 22.89 3.47 -17.08
N GLU A 199 23.35 4.34 -16.19
CA GLU A 199 24.15 3.94 -15.02
C GLU A 199 23.34 3.09 -14.06
N ALA A 200 22.05 3.38 -13.87
CA ALA A 200 21.15 2.53 -13.09
C ALA A 200 21.06 1.11 -13.67
N LEU A 201 20.91 0.98 -14.99
CA LEU A 201 20.91 -0.33 -15.66
C LEU A 201 22.24 -1.07 -15.50
N ASN A 202 23.37 -0.36 -15.59
CA ASN A 202 24.69 -0.98 -15.40
C ASN A 202 24.90 -1.42 -13.95
N PHE A 203 24.55 -0.57 -12.98
CA PHE A 203 24.63 -0.86 -11.55
C PHE A 203 23.80 -2.10 -11.19
N LEU A 204 22.56 -2.17 -11.65
CA LEU A 204 21.62 -3.25 -11.34
C LEU A 204 21.93 -4.58 -12.03
N ARG A 205 22.93 -4.63 -12.93
CA ARG A 205 23.48 -5.89 -13.44
C ARG A 205 24.44 -6.55 -12.46
N GLU A 206 25.09 -5.75 -11.61
CA GLU A 206 26.16 -6.22 -10.72
C GLU A 206 25.73 -6.22 -9.26
N GLN A 207 24.79 -5.33 -8.89
CA GLN A 207 24.38 -5.09 -7.52
C GLN A 207 22.87 -5.31 -7.38
N THR A 208 22.47 -5.86 -6.24
CA THR A 208 21.07 -6.01 -5.85
C THR A 208 20.67 -4.88 -4.91
N VAL A 209 19.45 -4.37 -5.09
CA VAL A 209 18.82 -3.38 -4.21
C VAL A 209 17.35 -3.77 -4.02
N ASP A 210 16.73 -3.27 -2.97
CA ASP A 210 15.35 -3.61 -2.63
C ASP A 210 14.34 -2.65 -3.27
N ILE A 211 14.74 -1.42 -3.57
CA ILE A 211 13.91 -0.40 -4.21
C ILE A 211 14.76 0.66 -4.91
N VAL A 212 14.21 1.22 -5.98
CA VAL A 212 14.81 2.33 -6.73
C VAL A 212 13.92 3.57 -6.62
N PHE A 213 14.51 4.71 -6.27
CA PHE A 213 13.93 6.03 -6.48
C PHE A 213 14.51 6.61 -7.76
N MET A 214 13.69 6.74 -8.80
CA MET A 214 14.12 7.07 -10.17
C MET A 214 13.58 8.43 -10.56
N ASP A 215 14.46 9.40 -10.83
CA ASP A 215 14.05 10.65 -11.46
C ASP A 215 13.49 10.39 -12.85
N VAL A 216 12.39 11.05 -13.17
CA VAL A 216 11.75 10.91 -14.48
C VAL A 216 12.56 11.65 -15.54
N GLN A 217 13.03 12.87 -15.23
CA GLN A 217 13.65 13.74 -16.23
C GLN A 217 15.15 13.80 -16.04
N MET A 218 15.87 12.97 -16.80
CA MET A 218 17.34 12.92 -16.77
C MET A 218 17.91 12.92 -18.20
N PRO A 219 19.14 13.43 -18.40
CA PRO A 219 19.84 13.34 -19.67
C PRO A 219 20.24 11.88 -19.98
N LEU A 220 20.58 11.64 -21.26
CA LEU A 220 21.03 10.35 -21.82
C LEU A 220 19.96 9.25 -21.85
N MET A 221 19.38 8.93 -20.70
CA MET A 221 18.28 7.99 -20.54
C MET A 221 17.38 8.44 -19.40
N ASP A 222 16.14 8.73 -19.75
CA ASP A 222 15.13 9.16 -18.80
C ASP A 222 14.62 7.99 -17.93
N GLY A 223 13.90 8.32 -16.85
CA GLY A 223 13.42 7.32 -15.91
C GLY A 223 12.39 6.36 -16.50
N TYR A 224 11.60 6.80 -17.50
CA TYR A 224 10.61 5.95 -18.15
C TYR A 224 11.27 4.88 -19.00
N ASP A 225 12.22 5.27 -19.85
CA ASP A 225 12.98 4.35 -20.71
C ASP A 225 13.86 3.41 -19.89
N ALA A 226 14.48 3.91 -18.81
CA ALA A 226 15.22 3.06 -17.88
C ALA A 226 14.32 2.00 -17.25
N THR A 227 13.14 2.39 -16.76
CA THR A 227 12.18 1.45 -16.17
C THR A 227 11.69 0.43 -17.19
N ARG A 228 11.33 0.85 -18.41
CA ARG A 228 10.93 -0.08 -19.48
C ARG A 228 12.03 -1.10 -19.81
N GLN A 229 13.31 -0.71 -19.69
CA GLN A 229 14.43 -1.63 -19.88
C GLN A 229 14.61 -2.57 -18.69
N LEU A 230 14.48 -2.08 -17.45
CA LEU A 230 14.50 -2.92 -16.25
C LEU A 230 13.42 -4.01 -16.30
N ARG A 231 12.22 -3.67 -16.79
CA ARG A 231 11.11 -4.63 -16.93
C ARG A 231 11.34 -5.71 -17.98
N LYS A 232 12.30 -5.54 -18.90
CA LYS A 232 12.71 -6.57 -19.88
C LYS A 232 13.75 -7.55 -19.33
N ILE A 233 14.27 -7.30 -18.13
CA ILE A 233 15.27 -8.16 -17.47
C ILE A 233 14.52 -8.95 -16.40
N ASP A 234 14.36 -10.27 -16.59
CA ASP A 234 13.51 -11.11 -15.73
C ASP A 234 13.81 -10.96 -14.23
N ALA A 235 15.10 -10.92 -13.87
CA ALA A 235 15.54 -10.76 -12.48
C ALA A 235 15.17 -9.40 -11.85
N LEU A 236 14.90 -8.37 -12.67
CA LEU A 236 14.58 -7.00 -12.24
C LEU A 236 13.13 -6.60 -12.59
N ALA A 237 12.37 -7.50 -13.21
CA ALA A 237 11.02 -7.23 -13.67
C ALA A 237 10.08 -6.83 -12.53
N GLN A 238 10.32 -7.36 -11.33
CA GLN A 238 9.53 -7.07 -10.12
C GLN A 238 10.21 -6.08 -9.17
N LEU A 239 11.42 -5.60 -9.48
CA LEU A 239 12.11 -4.62 -8.64
C LEU A 239 11.25 -3.36 -8.48
N PRO A 240 10.88 -2.96 -7.25
CA PRO A 240 10.08 -1.75 -7.06
C PRO A 240 10.82 -0.50 -7.54
N VAL A 241 10.16 0.28 -8.40
CA VAL A 241 10.65 1.57 -8.91
C VAL A 241 9.65 2.66 -8.56
N VAL A 242 10.09 3.64 -7.77
CA VAL A 242 9.32 4.81 -7.35
C VAL A 242 9.79 6.02 -8.15
N ALA A 243 8.89 6.60 -8.94
CA ALA A 243 9.18 7.77 -9.75
C ALA A 243 9.41 9.01 -8.86
N MET A 244 10.41 9.83 -9.16
CA MET A 244 10.55 11.18 -8.62
C MET A 244 10.19 12.17 -9.73
N THR A 245 9.01 12.79 -9.66
CA THR A 245 8.48 13.66 -10.73
C THR A 245 8.27 15.09 -10.25
N ALA A 246 8.50 16.08 -11.13
CA ALA A 246 8.20 17.48 -10.87
C ALA A 246 6.69 17.80 -10.85
N ASN A 247 5.88 17.01 -11.55
CA ASN A 247 4.42 17.17 -11.61
C ASN A 247 3.72 15.92 -11.08
N ALA A 248 2.86 16.09 -10.08
CA ALA A 248 2.06 15.00 -9.50
C ALA A 248 0.60 15.01 -9.99
N MET A 249 0.37 15.60 -11.16
CA MET A 249 -0.95 15.65 -11.80
C MET A 249 -1.30 14.29 -12.42
N ASP A 250 -2.59 14.06 -12.67
CA ASP A 250 -3.11 12.76 -13.10
C ASP A 250 -2.46 12.20 -14.39
N GLY A 251 -2.01 13.07 -15.32
CA GLY A 251 -1.34 12.66 -16.56
C GLY A 251 0.02 12.00 -16.36
N ASP A 252 0.88 12.58 -15.50
CA ASP A 252 2.22 12.06 -15.21
C ASP A 252 2.16 10.72 -14.47
N ARG A 253 1.11 10.51 -13.67
CA ARG A 253 0.88 9.24 -12.98
C ARG A 253 0.62 8.12 -13.98
N ASP A 254 -0.22 8.35 -14.98
CA ASP A 254 -0.53 7.34 -15.98
C ASP A 254 0.70 6.97 -16.82
N GLU A 255 1.56 7.92 -17.14
CA GLU A 255 2.84 7.66 -17.82
C GLU A 255 3.81 6.84 -16.96
N CYS A 256 3.93 7.14 -15.66
CA CYS A 256 4.74 6.36 -14.73
C CYS A 256 4.28 4.89 -14.69
N MET A 257 2.98 4.66 -14.53
CA MET A 257 2.44 3.30 -14.47
C MET A 257 2.57 2.59 -15.82
N ALA A 258 2.38 3.29 -16.95
CA ALA A 258 2.56 2.73 -18.28
C ALA A 258 4.02 2.40 -18.62
N ALA A 259 4.99 3.04 -17.96
CA ALA A 259 6.40 2.67 -18.03
C ALA A 259 6.75 1.45 -17.15
N GLY A 260 5.85 1.05 -16.24
CA GLY A 260 6.03 -0.06 -15.32
C GLY A 260 6.58 0.34 -13.95
N MET A 261 6.51 1.61 -13.57
CA MET A 261 6.83 2.07 -12.21
C MET A 261 5.73 1.67 -11.23
N ASN A 262 6.07 1.56 -9.94
CA ASN A 262 5.19 1.02 -8.90
C ASN A 262 4.50 2.11 -8.09
N ASP A 263 5.16 3.25 -7.87
CA ASP A 263 4.64 4.40 -7.14
C ASP A 263 5.36 5.68 -7.61
N TYR A 264 5.01 6.82 -7.03
CA TYR A 264 5.65 8.10 -7.33
C TYR A 264 5.73 9.01 -6.10
N VAL A 265 6.70 9.91 -6.10
CA VAL A 265 6.86 11.02 -5.17
C VAL A 265 7.05 12.33 -5.94
N SER A 266 6.44 13.40 -5.45
CA SER A 266 6.50 14.71 -6.09
C SER A 266 7.75 15.47 -5.63
N LYS A 267 8.47 16.12 -6.55
CA LYS A 267 9.48 17.11 -6.22
C LYS A 267 8.79 18.43 -5.82
N PRO A 268 9.24 19.15 -4.78
CA PRO A 268 10.37 18.81 -3.91
C PRO A 268 10.04 17.63 -3.00
N ILE A 269 11.00 16.69 -2.88
CA ILE A 269 10.84 15.44 -2.15
C ILE A 269 10.58 15.72 -0.66
N LYS A 270 9.53 15.10 -0.12
CA LYS A 270 9.12 15.25 1.30
C LYS A 270 9.29 13.94 2.05
N LEU A 271 9.76 14.04 3.29
CA LEU A 271 10.00 12.90 4.19
C LEU A 271 8.80 11.96 4.30
N ASP A 272 7.59 12.50 4.50
CA ASP A 272 6.38 11.68 4.62
C ASP A 272 6.01 10.93 3.33
N GLN A 273 6.28 11.52 2.15
CA GLN A 273 6.00 10.86 0.88
C GLN A 273 6.97 9.70 0.64
N VAL A 274 8.26 9.90 0.93
CA VAL A 274 9.29 8.84 0.85
C VAL A 274 8.98 7.73 1.85
N ARG A 275 8.62 8.07 3.10
CA ARG A 275 8.20 7.09 4.11
C ARG A 275 7.04 6.23 3.62
N GLN A 276 5.99 6.85 3.06
CA GLN A 276 4.84 6.12 2.54
C GLN A 276 5.20 5.23 1.35
N ALA A 277 6.03 5.73 0.43
CA ALA A 277 6.49 4.96 -0.72
C ALA A 277 7.31 3.73 -0.29
N LEU A 278 8.23 3.88 0.67
CA LEU A 278 9.00 2.77 1.24
C LEU A 278 8.06 1.72 1.87
N VAL A 279 7.14 2.15 2.74
CA VAL A 279 6.21 1.23 3.42
C VAL A 279 5.33 0.46 2.42
N ARG A 280 4.88 1.10 1.34
CA ARG A 280 4.03 0.46 0.33
C ARG A 280 4.77 -0.53 -0.57
N ASN A 281 6.05 -0.28 -0.85
CA ASN A 281 6.77 -0.97 -1.92
C ASN A 281 7.85 -1.95 -1.41
N LEU A 282 8.43 -1.71 -0.23
CA LEU A 282 9.47 -2.57 0.34
C LEU A 282 8.93 -3.70 1.20
N VAL A 283 7.76 -3.51 1.81
CA VAL A 283 7.20 -4.57 2.63
C VAL A 283 6.49 -5.55 1.71
N PRO A 284 7.02 -6.77 1.51
CA PRO A 284 6.55 -7.63 0.43
C PRO A 284 5.11 -8.08 0.69
N ALA A 285 4.27 -8.04 -0.36
CA ALA A 285 3.22 -9.03 -0.49
C ALA A 285 3.93 -10.38 -0.65
N VAL A 286 3.84 -11.27 0.35
CA VAL A 286 4.45 -12.60 0.24
C VAL A 286 3.85 -13.33 -0.96
N ASN A 287 4.69 -13.60 -1.96
CA ASN A 287 4.39 -14.50 -3.05
C ASN A 287 4.23 -15.90 -2.46
N VAL A 288 3.01 -16.40 -2.45
CA VAL A 288 2.73 -17.82 -2.23
C VAL A 288 3.04 -18.50 -3.56
N GLU A 289 4.18 -19.19 -3.64
CA GLU A 289 4.43 -20.16 -4.70
C GLU A 289 3.36 -21.26 -4.60
N VAL A 290 2.61 -21.43 -5.70
CA VAL A 290 1.67 -22.53 -5.84
C VAL A 290 2.51 -23.75 -6.20
N ASP A 291 2.76 -24.60 -5.22
CA ASP A 291 3.44 -25.86 -5.46
C ASP A 291 2.53 -26.77 -6.29
N SER A 292 2.80 -26.84 -7.60
CA SER A 292 2.15 -27.75 -8.51
C SER A 292 2.84 -29.12 -8.46
N ALA A 293 2.46 -29.94 -7.47
CA ALA A 293 2.69 -31.38 -7.50
C ALA A 293 1.32 -32.07 -7.59
N ALA A 294 0.84 -32.32 -8.81
CA ALA A 294 1.06 -33.55 -9.57
C ALA A 294 0.12 -34.68 -9.14
N ASN A 295 -0.94 -34.84 -9.94
CA ASN A 295 -1.71 -36.07 -10.10
C ASN A 295 -0.80 -37.29 -10.25
N SER A 296 -0.99 -38.27 -9.37
CA SER A 296 -0.98 -39.71 -9.71
C SER A 296 -1.49 -40.51 -8.51
#